data_AF-X0W1R3-F1
#
_entry.id   AF-X0W1R3-F1
#
_cell.length_a   1.000
_cell.length_b   1.000
_cell.length_c   1.000
_cell.angle_alpha   90.00
_cell.angle_beta   90.00
_cell.angle_gamma   90.00
#
_symmetry.space_group_name_H-M   'P 1'
#
loop_
_entity.id
_entity.type
_entity.pdbx_description
1 polymer ?
#
loop_
_entity_poly.entity_id
_entity_poly.type
_entity_poly.pdbx_seq_one_letter_code
_entity_poly.pdbx_strand_id
1 'polypeptide(L)' 'MKTITGKQLIRTLEHNGWSLLRINGSHYIFGKPGINVRITVPV' A
#
# COMPACT_ATOMS: atom_id res chain seq x y z
N MET A 1 8.71 -1.23 18.57
CA MET A 1 8.04 -1.14 17.24
C MET A 1 6.68 -0.48 17.43
N LYS A 2 6.29 0.48 16.59
CA LYS A 2 4.92 1.03 16.60
C LYS A 2 4.04 0.16 15.70
N THR A 3 2.95 -0.35 16.24
CA THR A 3 1.93 -1.04 15.45
C THR A 3 1.05 0.01 14.78
N ILE A 4 0.90 -0.09 13.46
CA ILE A 4 -0.04 0.72 12.68
C ILE A 4 -1.05 -0.20 12.00
N THR A 5 -2.26 0.29 11.81
CA THR A 5 -3.30 -0.44 11.06
C THR A 5 -2.98 -0.44 9.56
N GLY A 6 -3.53 -1.42 8.81
CA GLY A 6 -3.39 -1.45 7.35
C GLY A 6 -3.89 -0.16 6.68
N LYS A 7 -5.00 0.42 7.19
CA LYS A 7 -5.52 1.71 6.70
C LYS A 7 -4.55 2.88 6.91
N GLN A 8 -3.83 2.91 8.03
CA GLN A 8 -2.81 3.93 8.27
C GLN A 8 -1.61 3.74 7.34
N LEU A 9 -1.19 2.50 7.09
CA LEU A 9 -0.12 2.20 6.14
C LEU A 9 -0.51 2.61 4.70
N ILE A 10 -1.74 2.34 4.28
CA ILE A 10 -2.27 2.76 2.97
C ILE A 10 -2.13 4.28 2.79
N ARG A 11 -2.57 5.07 3.76
CA ARG A 11 -2.46 6.55 3.70
C ARG A 11 -1.01 7.01 3.59
N THR A 12 -0.10 6.36 4.32
CA THR A 12 1.33 6.67 4.23
C THR A 12 1.89 6.33 2.85
N LEU A 13 1.51 5.19 2.27
CA LEU A 13 1.94 4.79 0.93
C LEU A 13 1.47 5.81 -0.11
N GLU A 14 0.18 6.19 -0.09
CA GLU A 14 -0.40 7.20 -0.98
C GLU A 14 0.34 8.54 -0.89
N HIS A 15 0.62 9.02 0.33
CA HIS A 15 1.38 10.25 0.53
C HIS A 15 2.81 10.17 -0.03
N ASN A 16 3.42 8.99 -0.05
CA ASN A 16 4.75 8.76 -0.60
C ASN A 16 4.75 8.48 -2.12
N GLY A 17 3.63 8.72 -2.79
CA GLY A 17 3.48 8.58 -4.24
C GLY A 17 3.32 7.15 -4.71
N TRP A 18 2.90 6.24 -3.82
CA TRP A 18 2.41 4.93 -4.23
C TRP A 18 0.94 5.04 -4.62
N SER A 19 0.56 4.35 -5.68
CA SER A 19 -0.82 4.30 -6.15
C SER A 19 -1.37 2.89 -5.99
N LEU A 20 -2.63 2.79 -5.56
CA LEU A 20 -3.35 1.54 -5.52
C LEU A 20 -3.57 1.04 -6.95
N LEU A 21 -3.10 -0.18 -7.23
CA LEU A 21 -3.23 -0.80 -8.53
C LEU A 21 -4.36 -1.82 -8.58
N ARG A 22 -4.55 -2.58 -7.50
CA ARG A 22 -5.53 -3.65 -7.42
C ARG A 22 -5.93 -3.94 -5.99
N ILE A 23 -7.16 -4.39 -5.80
CA ILE A 23 -7.64 -5.00 -4.55
C ILE A 23 -8.01 -6.47 -4.84
N ASN A 24 -7.61 -7.38 -3.96
CA ASN A 24 -8.06 -8.77 -3.96
C ASN A 24 -8.54 -9.15 -2.55
N GLY A 25 -9.85 -9.06 -2.31
CA GLY A 25 -10.43 -9.23 -0.97
C GLY A 25 -9.89 -8.17 0.00
N SER A 26 -9.27 -8.61 1.10
CA SER A 26 -8.62 -7.74 2.10
C SER A 26 -7.22 -7.25 1.70
N HIS A 27 -6.67 -7.68 0.56
CA HIS A 27 -5.31 -7.34 0.15
C HIS A 27 -5.29 -6.20 -0.86
N TYR A 28 -4.61 -5.11 -0.50
CA TYR A 28 -4.46 -3.92 -1.32
C TYR A 28 -3.05 -3.87 -1.91
N ILE A 29 -2.94 -3.84 -3.24
CA ILE A 29 -1.67 -3.93 -3.95
C ILE A 29 -1.32 -2.56 -4.54
N PHE A 30 -0.16 -2.03 -4.15
CA PHE A 30 0.35 -0.73 -4.56
C PHE A 30 1.56 -0.86 -5.50
N GLY A 31 1.73 0.15 -6.35
CA GLY A 31 2.93 0.35 -7.15
C GLY A 31 3.28 1.83 -7.24
N LYS A 32 4.52 2.13 -7.63
CA LYS A 32 5.02 3.49 -7.82
C LYS A 32 5.70 3.60 -9.19
N PRO A 33 5.39 4.62 -10.01
CA PRO A 33 6.05 4.81 -11.29
C PRO A 33 7.58 4.84 -11.14
N GLY A 34 8.30 4.18 -12.04
CA GLY A 34 9.75 4.06 -11.97
C GLY A 34 10.29 3.10 -10.91
N ILE A 35 9.44 2.45 -10.12
CA ILE A 35 9.83 1.43 -9.13
C ILE A 35 9.18 0.09 -9.46
N ASN A 36 9.99 -0.92 -9.79
CA ASN A 36 9.52 -2.26 -10.10
C ASN A 36 9.32 -3.12 -8.83
N VAL A 37 8.61 -2.57 -7.85
CA VAL A 37 8.24 -3.25 -6.61
C VAL A 37 6.74 -3.15 -6.41
N ARG A 38 6.15 -4.21 -5.86
CA ARG A 38 4.74 -4.25 -5.44
C ARG A 38 4.68 -4.35 -3.93
N ILE A 39 3.84 -3.53 -3.31
CA ILE A 39 3.58 -3.57 -1.88
C ILE A 39 2.16 -4.06 -1.67
N THR A 40 1.99 -5.13 -0.90
CA THR A 40 0.67 -5.65 -0.54
C THR A 40 0.37 -5.34 0.91
N VAL A 41 -0.75 -4.68 1.18
CA VAL A 41 -1.22 -4.35 2.52
C VAL A 41 -2.47 -5.18 2.84
N PRO A 42 -2.44 -6.08 3.84
CA PRO A 42 -3.64 -6.72 4.36
C PRO A 42 -4.40 -5.75 5.27
N VAL A 43 -5.72 -5.70 5.13
CA VAL A 43 -6.63 -4.84 5.90
C VAL A 43 -7.71 -5.65 6.58
#